data_AF-A0A5Q4SGQ8-F1
#
_entry.id   AF-A0A5Q4SGQ8-F1
#
_cell.length_a   1.000
_cell.length_b   1.000
_cell.length_c   1.000
_cell.angle_alpha   90.00
_cell.angle_beta   90.00
_cell.angle_gamma   90.00
#
_symmetry.space_group_name_H-M   'P 1'
#
loop_
_entity.id
_entity.type
_entity.pdbx_description
1 polymer ?
#
loop_
_entity_poly.entity_id
_entity_poly.type
_entity_poly.pdbx_seq_one_letter_code
_entity_poly.pdbx_strand_id
1 'polypeptide(L)' 'MTATERRQEAAGRVRAAEDAVARLRSGLAGVGVKLPSLRIDPVSCAGNEPAPLVDLGRCSIETALRLSVQLEAATAHDS' A
#
# COMPACT_ATOMS: atom_id res chain seq x y z
N MET A 1 5.27 24.87 -14.85
CA MET A 1 4.36 24.34 -13.82
C MET A 1 4.29 25.34 -12.66
N THR A 2 3.10 25.76 -12.27
CA THR A 2 2.87 26.72 -11.18
C THR A 2 3.05 26.07 -9.81
N ALA A 3 3.18 26.87 -8.75
CA ALA A 3 3.23 26.36 -7.38
C ALA A 3 1.94 25.60 -6.99
N THR A 4 0.79 26.07 -7.49
CA THR A 4 -0.52 25.44 -7.25
C THR A 4 -0.61 24.08 -7.94
N GLU A 5 -0.19 23.99 -9.22
CA GLU A 5 -0.17 22.73 -9.97
C GLU A 5 0.67 21.66 -9.27
N ARG A 6 1.90 22.01 -8.84
CA ARG A 6 2.77 21.09 -8.08
C ARG A 6 2.10 20.59 -6.79
N ARG A 7 1.42 21.48 -6.06
CA ARG A 7 0.70 21.11 -4.84
C ARG A 7 -0.48 20.17 -5.12
N GLN A 8 -1.22 20.39 -6.22
CA GLN A 8 -2.32 19.51 -6.62
C GLN A 8 -1.81 18.12 -7.01
N GLU A 9 -0.73 18.05 -7.77
CA GLU A 9 -0.10 16.79 -8.18
C GLU A 9 0.42 16.01 -6.97
N ALA A 10 1.13 16.68 -6.05
CA ALA A 10 1.57 16.11 -4.79
C ALA A 10 0.41 15.54 -3.96
N ALA A 11 -0.69 16.31 -3.82
CA ALA A 11 -1.89 15.84 -3.13
C ALA A 11 -2.56 14.65 -3.86
N GLY A 12 -2.48 14.61 -5.20
CA GLY A 12 -2.94 13.49 -6.01
C GLY A 12 -2.16 12.21 -5.73
N ARG A 13 -0.83 12.29 -5.62
CA ARG A 13 0.02 11.14 -5.25
C ARG A 13 -0.33 10.58 -3.87
N VAL A 14 -0.56 11.46 -2.89
CA VAL A 14 -0.95 11.03 -1.53
C VAL A 14 -2.31 10.31 -1.55
N ARG A 15 -3.32 10.88 -2.22
CA ARG A 15 -4.63 10.22 -2.36
C ARG A 15 -4.54 8.86 -3.04
N ALA A 16 -3.74 8.74 -4.10
CA ALA A 16 -3.53 7.45 -4.77
C ALA A 16 -2.90 6.40 -3.84
N ALA A 17 -1.98 6.82 -2.96
CA ALA A 17 -1.41 5.94 -1.95
C ALA A 17 -2.42 5.56 -0.86
N GLU A 18 -3.30 6.48 -0.44
CA GLU A 18 -4.39 6.19 0.51
C GLU A 18 -5.35 5.15 -0.06
N ASP A 19 -5.74 5.30 -1.32
CA ASP A 19 -6.58 4.34 -2.04
C ASP A 19 -5.90 2.97 -2.14
N ALA A 20 -4.60 2.94 -2.45
CA ALA A 20 -3.83 1.69 -2.51
C ALA A 20 -3.80 0.98 -1.14
N VAL A 21 -3.58 1.71 -0.05
CA VAL A 21 -3.61 1.17 1.32
C VAL A 21 -5.01 0.63 1.67
N ALA A 22 -6.07 1.34 1.31
CA ALA A 22 -7.45 0.89 1.54
C ALA A 22 -7.76 -0.41 0.78
N ARG A 23 -7.38 -0.49 -0.50
CA ARG A 23 -7.54 -1.70 -1.32
C ARG A 23 -6.76 -2.87 -0.76
N LEU A 24 -5.50 -2.66 -0.40
CA LEU A 24 -4.67 -3.71 0.19
C LEU A 24 -5.25 -4.20 1.52
N ARG A 25 -5.71 -3.29 2.39
CA ARG A 25 -6.38 -3.66 3.65
C ARG A 25 -7.62 -4.52 3.41
N SER A 26 -8.45 -4.14 2.44
CA SER A 26 -9.66 -4.91 2.08
C SER A 26 -9.31 -6.29 1.54
N GLY A 27 -8.33 -6.40 0.63
CA GLY A 27 -7.90 -7.67 0.06
C GLY A 27 -7.33 -8.63 1.11
N LEU A 28 -6.46 -8.12 1.99
CA LEU A 28 -5.90 -8.88 3.10
C LEU A 28 -6.99 -9.38 4.05
N ALA A 29 -7.95 -8.52 4.40
CA ALA A 29 -9.07 -8.91 5.25
C ALA A 29 -9.92 -10.02 4.61
N GLY A 30 -10.12 -9.99 3.29
CA GLY A 30 -10.84 -11.01 2.54
C GLY A 30 -10.22 -12.41 2.64
N VAL A 31 -8.90 -12.49 2.85
CA VAL A 31 -8.17 -13.77 3.05
C VAL A 31 -7.83 -14.04 4.53
N GLY A 32 -8.46 -13.31 5.46
CA GLY A 32 -8.28 -13.50 6.89
C GLY A 32 -6.94 -13.00 7.45
N VAL A 33 -6.23 -12.14 6.73
CA VAL A 33 -4.97 -11.51 7.15
C VAL A 33 -5.24 -10.10 7.66
N LYS A 34 -4.64 -9.73 8.80
CA LYS A 34 -4.66 -8.36 9.33
C LYS A 34 -3.24 -7.85 9.51
N LEU A 35 -2.95 -6.69 8.92
CA LEU A 35 -1.71 -5.93 9.13
C LEU A 35 -2.06 -4.60 9.82
N PRO A 36 -2.06 -4.54 11.16
CA PRO A 36 -2.37 -3.31 11.90
C PRO A 36 -1.40 -2.18 11.60
N SER A 37 -0.16 -2.50 11.24
CA SER A 37 0.89 -1.55 10.89
C SER A 37 0.75 -0.95 9.49
N LEU A 38 -0.11 -1.54 8.63
CA LEU A 38 -0.26 -1.11 7.24
C LEU A 38 -0.71 0.34 7.17
N ARG A 39 0.13 1.21 6.61
CA ARG A 39 -0.09 2.66 6.46
C ARG A 39 0.77 3.24 5.36
N ILE A 40 0.56 4.51 5.04
CA ILE A 40 1.52 5.28 4.25
C ILE A 40 2.68 5.68 5.16
N ASP A 41 3.91 5.58 4.68
CA ASP A 41 5.07 6.13 5.38
C ASP A 41 5.00 7.67 5.37
N PRO A 42 4.86 8.34 6.53
CA PRO A 42 4.70 9.79 6.57
C PRO A 42 5.93 10.54 6.06
N VAL A 43 7.13 9.96 6.16
CA VAL A 43 8.37 10.61 5.71
C VAL A 43 8.41 10.73 4.19
N SER A 44 7.96 9.69 3.48
CA SER A 44 7.85 9.68 2.02
C SER A 44 6.85 10.71 1.45
N CYS A 45 5.97 11.26 2.29
CA CYS A 45 5.03 12.32 1.91
C CYS A 45 5.61 13.72 2.08
N ALA A 46 6.81 13.86 2.65
CA ALA A 46 7.46 15.15 2.84
C ALA A 46 8.20 15.62 1.57
N GLY A 47 8.50 16.92 1.50
CA GLY A 47 9.30 17.52 0.43
C GLY A 47 8.49 18.14 -0.71
N ASN A 48 9.21 18.69 -1.69
CA ASN A 48 8.61 19.40 -2.83
C ASN A 48 8.05 18.47 -3.90
N GLU A 49 8.56 17.23 -3.96
CA GLU A 49 8.14 16.18 -4.89
C GLU A 49 7.96 14.88 -4.08
N PRO A 50 6.83 14.74 -3.36
CA PRO A 50 6.62 13.57 -2.51
C PRO A 50 6.45 12.32 -3.36
N ALA A 51 7.03 11.22 -2.89
CA ALA A 51 6.91 9.89 -3.47
C ALA A 51 6.36 8.93 -2.40
N PRO A 52 5.04 8.97 -2.12
CA PRO A 52 4.46 8.21 -1.02
C PRO A 52 4.74 6.71 -1.14
N LEU A 53 5.25 6.14 -0.06
CA LEU A 53 5.54 4.71 0.09
C LEU A 53 4.53 4.08 1.05
N VAL A 54 4.21 2.82 0.82
CA VAL A 54 3.37 2.02 1.71
C VAL A 54 4.26 1.25 2.68
N ASP A 55 4.10 1.52 3.98
CA ASP A 55 4.71 0.72 5.04
C ASP A 55 3.78 -0.46 5.39
N LEU A 56 4.23 -1.68 5.09
CA LEU A 56 3.52 -2.93 5.40
C LEU A 56 3.69 -3.32 6.88
N GLY A 57 4.80 -2.93 7.50
CA GLY A 57 5.25 -3.36 8.83
C GLY A 57 5.58 -4.85 8.93
N ARG A 58 5.52 -5.39 10.16
CA ARG A 58 5.87 -6.78 10.46
C ARG A 58 4.62 -7.66 10.48
N CYS A 59 4.75 -8.90 10.04
CA CYS A 59 3.71 -9.92 10.15
C CYS A 59 4.22 -11.15 10.91
N SER A 60 3.31 -11.99 11.41
CA SER A 60 3.67 -13.29 12.00
C SER A 60 4.07 -14.28 10.90
N ILE A 61 4.82 -15.33 11.27
CA ILE A 61 5.19 -16.41 10.34
C ILE A 61 3.93 -17.04 9.71
N GLU A 62 2.90 -17.28 10.53
CA GLU A 62 1.60 -17.78 10.04
C GLU A 62 1.00 -16.86 8.97
N THR A 63 1.04 -15.53 9.19
CA THR A 63 0.55 -14.56 8.22
C THR A 63 1.38 -14.59 6.93
N ALA A 64 2.71 -14.65 7.05
CA ALA A 64 3.59 -14.71 5.91
C ALA A 64 3.30 -15.95 5.04
N LEU A 65 3.16 -17.12 5.65
CA LEU A 65 2.83 -18.36 4.94
C LEU A 65 1.45 -18.31 4.26
N ARG A 66 0.44 -17.77 4.94
CA ARG A 66 -0.90 -17.57 4.36
C ARG A 66 -0.83 -16.66 3.13
N LEU A 67 -0.04 -15.60 3.18
CA LEU A 67 0.16 -14.70 2.03
C LEU A 67 0.86 -15.41 0.86
N SER A 68 1.91 -16.18 1.13
CA SER A 68 2.61 -16.95 0.09
C SER A 68 1.65 -17.85 -0.69
N VAL A 69 0.80 -18.61 0.00
CA VAL A 69 -0.19 -19.50 -0.63
C VAL A 69 -1.13 -18.73 -1.57
N GLN A 70 -1.61 -17.56 -1.15
CA GLN A 70 -2.51 -16.74 -1.98
C GLN A 70 -1.80 -16.18 -3.22
N LEU A 71 -0.53 -15.77 -3.08
CA LEU A 71 0.27 -15.25 -4.19
C LEU A 71 0.60 -16.34 -5.20
N GLU A 72 1.00 -17.53 -4.74
CA GLU A 72 1.25 -18.71 -5.58
C GLU A 72 0.00 -19.13 -6.34
N ALA A 73 -1.16 -19.15 -5.66
CA ALA A 73 -2.43 -19.44 -6.29
C ALA A 73 -2.77 -18.42 -7.39
N ALA A 74 -2.55 -17.12 -7.16
CA ALA A 74 -2.80 -16.09 -8.16
C ALA A 74 -1.93 -16.27 -9.43
N THR A 75 -0.65 -16.63 -9.27
CA THR A 75 0.24 -16.86 -10.42
C THR A 75 -0.15 -18.06 -11.27
N ALA A 76 -0.82 -19.06 -10.69
CA ALA A 76 -1.28 -20.24 -11.41
C ALA A 76 -2.54 -20.00 -12.26
N HIS A 77 -3.28 -18.91 -12.01
CA HIS A 77 -4.47 -18.53 -12.80
C HIS A 77 -4.13 -17.60 -13.98
N ASP A 78 -2.90 -17.07 -14.01
CA ASP A 78 -2.41 -16.14 -15.04
C ASP A 78 -1.45 -16.85 -16.03
N SER A 79 -1.32 -18.18 -15.91
CA SER A 79 -0.59 -19.09 -16.82
C SER A 79 -1.56 -20.01 -17.54
#